data_AF-A0A7I0K435-F1
#
_entry.id   AF-A0A7I0K435-F1
#
_cell.length_a   1.000
_cell.length_b   1.000
_cell.length_c   1.000
_cell.angle_alpha   90.00
_cell.angle_beta   90.00
_cell.angle_gamma   90.00
#
_symmetry.space_group_name_H-M   'P 1'
#
loop_
_entity.id
_entity.type
_entity.pdbx_description
1 polymer ?
#
loop_
_entity_poly.entity_id
_entity_poly.type
_entity_poly.pdbx_seq_one_letter_code
_entity_poly.pdbx_strand_id
1 'polypeptide(L)'
;MKTVTGLFDNYDDASDAVGELEASGVPHADISIVANNSTEWYDGDDDRSNAAEDAASGAGVGAVIGGAGGLLAGLGIMAIPGVGPVVAAGWLAATAVGAVGGAVVGGAAGGIVGALTESGVPERDAHVYAEGVRRGGTLVTAKVDDQLAGQAERILGQANSVNLEDRRSAYEADGWTGFDSNAKAFTPDEIESDRGRYANRP
;
A
#
# COMPACT_ATOMS: atom_id res chain seq x y z
N MET A 1 12.44 16.58 5.38
CA MET A 1 11.41 15.61 4.94
C MET A 1 11.95 14.21 5.13
N LYS A 2 11.25 13.41 5.91
CA LYS A 2 11.50 11.99 6.13
C LYS A 2 10.30 11.18 5.65
N THR A 3 10.56 9.96 5.22
CA THR A 3 9.52 8.99 4.90
C THR A 3 9.35 8.05 6.09
N VAL A 4 8.14 7.96 6.63
CA VAL A 4 7.78 7.02 7.69
C VAL A 4 6.76 6.04 7.11
N THR A 5 6.92 4.76 7.39
CA THR A 5 6.05 3.70 6.88
C THR A 5 5.62 2.79 8.01
N GLY A 6 4.36 2.38 8.00
CA GLY A 6 3.77 1.43 8.94
C GLY A 6 2.98 0.35 8.19
N LEU A 7 2.97 -0.86 8.75
CA LEU A 7 2.19 -1.99 8.26
C LEU A 7 1.11 -2.34 9.28
N PHE A 8 -0.07 -2.66 8.79
CA PHE A 8 -1.25 -3.03 9.59
C PHE A 8 -1.84 -4.33 9.03
N ASP A 9 -2.49 -5.13 9.88
CA ASP A 9 -3.08 -6.41 9.47
C ASP A 9 -4.47 -6.27 8.83
N ASN A 10 -5.07 -5.07 8.93
CA ASN A 10 -6.36 -4.73 8.34
C ASN A 10 -6.39 -3.25 7.93
N TYR A 11 -7.42 -2.89 7.16
CA TYR A 11 -7.60 -1.54 6.63
C TYR A 11 -8.07 -0.55 7.70
N ASP A 12 -8.90 -0.98 8.66
CA ASP A 12 -9.49 -0.10 9.67
C ASP A 12 -8.40 0.53 10.56
N ASP A 13 -7.47 -0.28 11.09
CA ASP A 13 -6.33 0.20 11.88
C ASP A 13 -5.43 1.15 11.09
N ALA A 14 -5.24 0.88 9.80
CA ALA A 14 -4.47 1.75 8.92
C ALA A 14 -5.19 3.08 8.66
N SER A 15 -6.51 3.05 8.48
CA SER A 15 -7.34 4.24 8.26
C SER A 15 -7.35 5.14 9.50
N ASP A 16 -7.44 4.56 10.70
CA ASP A 16 -7.33 5.29 11.96
C ASP A 16 -5.96 6.00 12.07
N ALA A 17 -4.87 5.30 11.73
CA ALA A 17 -3.53 5.88 11.71
C ALA A 17 -3.38 7.02 10.68
N VAL A 18 -4.01 6.91 9.51
CA VAL A 18 -4.08 8.01 8.52
C VAL A 18 -4.79 9.23 9.12
N GLY A 19 -5.94 9.03 9.76
CA GLY A 19 -6.68 10.11 10.43
C GLY A 19 -5.86 10.79 11.54
N GLU A 20 -5.09 10.02 12.31
CA GLU A 20 -4.18 10.56 13.32
C GLU A 20 -3.02 11.37 12.70
N LEU A 21 -2.44 10.91 11.59
CA LEU A 21 -1.40 11.64 10.86
C LEU A 21 -1.95 12.99 10.36
N GLU A 22 -3.13 13.00 9.76
CA GLU A 22 -3.78 14.23 9.30
C GLU A 22 -4.10 15.18 10.46
N ALA A 23 -4.63 14.66 11.56
CA ALA A 23 -4.89 15.43 12.77
C ALA A 23 -3.61 16.03 13.39
N SER A 24 -2.46 15.38 13.18
CA SER A 24 -1.15 15.91 13.58
C SER A 24 -0.58 16.98 12.64
N GLY A 25 -1.25 17.24 11.52
CA GLY A 25 -0.87 18.26 10.54
C GLY A 25 -0.09 17.73 9.34
N VAL A 26 0.01 16.41 9.16
CA VAL A 26 0.57 15.83 7.93
C VAL A 26 -0.42 16.05 6.79
N PRO A 27 -0.03 16.68 5.68
CA PRO A 27 -0.93 16.91 4.56
C PRO A 27 -1.40 15.58 3.94
N HIS A 28 -2.69 15.47 3.62
CA HIS A 28 -3.24 14.28 2.95
C HIS A 28 -2.46 13.90 1.68
N ALA A 29 -2.01 14.90 0.90
CA ALA A 29 -1.23 14.69 -0.31
C ALA A 29 0.13 14.01 -0.07
N ASP A 30 0.65 14.06 1.16
CA ASP A 30 1.91 13.46 1.57
C ASP A 30 1.73 12.07 2.21
N ILE A 31 0.48 11.62 2.38
CA ILE A 31 0.11 10.30 2.88
C ILE A 31 -0.26 9.40 1.71
N SER A 32 0.10 8.13 1.78
CA SER A 32 -0.33 7.10 0.85
C SER A 32 -0.69 5.83 1.61
N ILE A 33 -1.74 5.16 1.15
CA ILE A 33 -2.22 3.89 1.71
C ILE A 33 -2.36 2.87 0.58
N VAL A 34 -1.93 1.64 0.83
CA VAL A 34 -2.06 0.50 -0.09
C VAL A 34 -2.58 -0.70 0.70
N ALA A 35 -3.80 -1.11 0.42
CA ALA A 35 -4.51 -2.15 1.17
C ALA A 35 -4.85 -3.33 0.26
N ASN A 36 -4.56 -4.56 0.69
CA ASN A 36 -4.98 -5.75 -0.03
C ASN A 36 -6.51 -5.88 -0.03
N ASN A 37 -7.12 -6.14 -1.18
CA ASN A 37 -8.58 -6.28 -1.35
C ASN A 37 -8.99 -7.69 -1.81
N SER A 38 -8.20 -8.72 -1.50
CA SER A 38 -8.52 -10.09 -1.94
C SER A 38 -9.78 -10.65 -1.27
N THR A 39 -10.14 -10.14 -0.10
CA THR A 39 -11.39 -10.47 0.59
C THR A 39 -12.57 -9.57 0.19
N GLU A 40 -12.41 -8.76 -0.86
CA GLU A 40 -13.45 -7.88 -1.41
C GLU A 40 -14.15 -7.02 -0.34
N TRP A 41 -13.38 -6.49 0.61
CA TRP A 41 -13.93 -5.61 1.65
C TRP A 41 -14.27 -4.21 1.10
N TYR A 42 -13.72 -3.87 -0.08
CA TYR A 42 -14.03 -2.66 -0.82
C TYR A 42 -14.59 -3.00 -2.20
N ASP A 43 -15.89 -2.76 -2.37
CA ASP A 43 -16.60 -2.87 -3.65
C ASP A 43 -16.66 -1.47 -4.28
N GLY A 44 -15.72 -1.17 -5.17
CA GLY A 44 -15.65 0.14 -5.86
C GLY A 44 -16.78 0.37 -6.88
N ASP A 45 -18.02 -0.05 -6.57
CA ASP A 45 -19.19 -0.08 -7.47
C ASP A 45 -20.17 1.09 -7.29
N ASP A 46 -20.07 1.93 -6.24
CA ASP A 46 -20.96 3.09 -6.11
C ASP A 46 -20.73 4.21 -7.16
N ASP A 47 -19.62 4.14 -7.92
CA ASP A 47 -19.30 5.09 -9.01
C ASP A 47 -19.18 4.42 -10.40
N ARG A 48 -19.64 3.17 -10.59
CA ARG A 48 -19.48 2.46 -11.89
C ARG A 48 -20.60 2.69 -12.90
N SER A 49 -21.74 3.28 -12.53
CA SER A 49 -22.88 3.41 -13.46
C SER A 49 -22.75 4.53 -14.52
N ASN A 50 -21.66 5.30 -14.54
CA ASN A 50 -21.42 6.34 -15.56
C ASN A 50 -20.01 6.37 -16.19
N ALA A 51 -19.15 5.38 -15.95
CA ALA A 51 -17.75 5.41 -16.41
C ALA A 51 -17.33 4.21 -17.30
N ALA A 52 -18.22 3.24 -17.54
CA ALA A 52 -17.86 1.96 -18.15
C ALA A 52 -17.81 1.96 -19.70
N GLU A 53 -18.32 2.99 -20.38
CA GLU A 53 -18.37 3.00 -21.85
C GLU A 53 -17.09 3.50 -22.56
N ASP A 54 -16.10 4.07 -21.85
CA ASP A 54 -14.91 4.69 -22.50
C ASP A 54 -13.57 3.96 -22.21
N ALA A 55 -13.61 2.84 -21.46
CA ALA A 55 -12.41 2.13 -21.00
C ALA A 55 -11.93 1.00 -21.95
N ALA A 56 -12.54 0.82 -23.13
CA ALA A 56 -12.11 -0.17 -24.11
C ALA A 56 -10.78 0.19 -24.83
N SER A 57 -10.15 1.32 -24.49
CA SER A 57 -8.89 1.78 -25.09
C SER A 57 -7.73 2.07 -24.11
N GLY A 58 -7.81 1.64 -22.84
CA GLY A 58 -6.63 1.70 -21.93
C GLY A 58 -6.65 2.80 -20.86
N ALA A 59 -7.82 3.05 -20.26
CA ALA A 59 -7.96 3.88 -19.07
C ALA A 59 -8.90 3.17 -18.08
N GLY A 60 -8.38 2.19 -17.34
CA GLY A 60 -9.06 1.68 -16.16
C GLY A 60 -8.97 2.75 -15.06
N VAL A 61 -10.12 3.31 -14.69
CA VAL A 61 -10.44 4.19 -13.54
C VAL A 61 -9.25 4.50 -12.61
N GLY A 62 -8.72 5.72 -12.73
CA GLY A 62 -7.62 6.24 -11.90
C GLY A 62 -6.89 7.45 -12.49
N ALA A 63 -7.13 7.78 -13.77
CA ALA A 63 -6.53 8.95 -14.42
C ALA A 63 -7.54 10.11 -14.51
N VAL A 64 -7.78 10.81 -13.41
CA VAL A 64 -8.36 12.16 -13.49
C VAL A 64 -7.24 13.14 -13.82
N ILE A 65 -7.14 13.50 -15.11
CA ILE A 65 -6.64 14.78 -15.65
C ILE A 65 -5.27 15.23 -15.10
N GLY A 66 -4.19 14.63 -15.60
CA GLY A 66 -2.82 15.12 -15.38
C GLY A 66 -2.39 16.18 -16.40
N GLY A 67 -2.99 17.38 -16.37
CA GLY A 67 -2.53 18.54 -17.14
C GLY A 67 -1.64 19.46 -16.29
N ALA A 68 -0.36 19.59 -16.66
CA ALA A 68 0.66 20.52 -16.11
C ALA A 68 0.88 20.60 -14.57
N GLY A 69 0.09 19.93 -13.71
CA GLY A 69 0.23 20.08 -12.26
C GLY A 69 -0.73 19.28 -11.38
N GLY A 70 -0.99 17.99 -11.64
CA GLY A 70 -1.55 17.12 -10.59
C GLY A 70 -2.24 15.87 -11.08
N LEU A 71 -1.82 14.71 -10.56
CA LEU A 71 -2.66 13.52 -10.46
C LEU A 71 -3.50 13.73 -9.19
N LEU A 72 -4.82 13.89 -9.31
CA LEU A 72 -5.68 13.74 -8.14
C LEU A 72 -5.70 12.25 -7.82
N ALA A 73 -4.95 11.83 -6.80
CA ALA A 73 -4.91 10.44 -6.36
C ALA A 73 -6.28 10.06 -5.74
N GLY A 74 -7.23 9.68 -6.60
CA GLY A 74 -8.47 9.05 -6.17
C GLY A 74 -8.22 7.62 -5.69
N LEU A 75 -9.10 7.11 -4.83
CA LEU A 75 -9.13 5.69 -4.47
C LEU A 75 -9.44 4.87 -5.73
N GLY A 76 -8.61 3.86 -6.00
CA GLY A 76 -8.83 2.94 -7.11
C GLY A 76 -8.51 1.50 -6.70
N ILE A 77 -9.33 0.56 -7.17
CA ILE A 77 -8.99 -0.86 -7.12
C ILE A 77 -8.08 -1.19 -8.30
N MET A 78 -6.96 -1.85 -8.03
CA MET A 78 -6.01 -2.28 -9.06
C MET A 78 -5.41 -3.65 -8.73
N ALA A 79 -5.03 -4.41 -9.74
CA ALA A 79 -4.37 -5.70 -9.54
C ALA A 79 -2.84 -5.56 -9.64
N ILE A 80 -2.12 -5.91 -8.58
CA ILE A 80 -0.65 -5.93 -8.56
C ILE A 80 -0.16 -7.38 -8.71
N PRO A 81 0.71 -7.69 -9.69
CA PRO A 81 1.33 -9.01 -9.82
C PRO A 81 2.00 -9.46 -8.52
N GLY A 82 1.74 -10.71 -8.11
CA GLY A 82 2.25 -11.25 -6.85
C GLY A 82 1.39 -10.93 -5.62
N VAL A 83 0.69 -9.79 -5.60
CA VAL A 83 -0.08 -9.30 -4.45
C VAL A 83 -1.57 -9.62 -4.56
N GLY A 84 -2.16 -9.48 -5.74
CA GLY A 84 -3.60 -9.59 -5.95
C GLY A 84 -4.28 -8.22 -6.09
N PRO A 85 -5.63 -8.15 -5.98
CA PRO A 85 -6.35 -6.88 -5.99
C PRO A 85 -5.97 -6.05 -4.76
N VAL A 86 -5.76 -4.75 -4.95
CA VAL A 86 -5.47 -3.78 -3.88
C VAL A 86 -6.30 -2.52 -4.08
N VAL A 87 -6.57 -1.82 -2.98
CA VAL A 87 -7.04 -0.43 -2.98
C VAL A 87 -5.85 0.45 -2.66
N ALA A 88 -5.59 1.47 -3.48
CA ALA A 88 -4.52 2.41 -3.23
C ALA A 88 -5.01 3.87 -3.31
N ALA A 89 -4.44 4.71 -2.44
CA ALA A 89 -4.63 6.16 -2.45
C ALA A 89 -3.32 6.89 -2.14
N GLY A 90 -3.24 8.16 -2.56
CA GLY A 90 -2.10 9.03 -2.29
C GLY A 90 -0.97 8.92 -3.31
N TRP A 91 0.15 9.58 -3.02
CA TRP A 91 1.23 9.82 -3.98
C TRP A 91 2.01 8.56 -4.42
N LEU A 92 1.97 7.45 -3.64
CA LEU A 92 2.55 6.16 -4.04
C LEU A 92 1.56 5.27 -4.81
N ALA A 93 0.26 5.58 -4.81
CA ALA A 93 -0.72 4.80 -5.56
C ALA A 93 -0.39 4.81 -7.07
N ALA A 94 0.08 5.95 -7.58
CA ALA A 94 0.47 6.11 -8.98
C ALA A 94 1.71 5.28 -9.38
N THR A 95 2.61 4.97 -8.44
CA THR A 95 3.82 4.18 -8.71
C THR A 95 3.61 2.68 -8.51
N ALA A 96 2.61 2.29 -7.70
CA ALA A 96 2.18 0.90 -7.58
C ALA A 96 1.61 0.35 -8.91
N VAL A 97 1.13 1.25 -9.80
CA VAL A 97 0.76 0.94 -11.18
C VAL A 97 2.03 0.69 -11.98
N GLY A 98 2.61 -0.49 -11.81
CA GLY A 98 3.71 -0.97 -12.63
C GLY A 98 3.38 -0.70 -14.10
N ALA A 99 4.26 0.02 -14.78
CA ALA A 99 4.05 0.60 -16.10
C ALA A 99 3.44 -0.36 -17.14
N VAL A 100 2.10 -0.39 -17.21
CA VAL A 100 1.38 -0.96 -18.34
C VAL A 100 0.60 0.20 -18.96
N GLY A 101 1.22 0.87 -19.93
CA GLY A 101 0.52 1.81 -20.81
C GLY A 101 0.95 3.29 -20.80
N GLY A 102 2.25 3.59 -20.87
CA GLY A 102 2.81 4.81 -21.50
C GLY A 102 2.52 6.20 -20.89
N ALA A 103 3.61 6.95 -20.66
CA ALA A 103 3.70 8.31 -20.07
C ALA A 103 3.55 8.32 -18.53
N VAL A 104 4.47 8.84 -17.72
CA VAL A 104 5.30 10.06 -17.82
C VAL A 104 6.63 9.80 -17.09
N VAL A 105 7.70 10.44 -17.58
CA VAL A 105 9.06 10.62 -17.00
C VAL A 105 9.29 10.04 -15.58
N GLY A 106 9.99 8.90 -15.51
CA GLY A 106 10.61 8.39 -14.27
C GLY A 106 10.45 6.87 -14.04
N GLY A 107 11.17 6.04 -14.80
CA GLY A 107 11.56 4.69 -14.38
C GLY A 107 10.45 3.67 -14.07
N ALA A 108 10.01 2.94 -15.09
CA ALA A 108 9.25 1.68 -14.93
C ALA A 108 10.14 0.57 -14.31
N ALA A 109 10.37 0.63 -13.01
CA ALA A 109 10.94 -0.47 -12.25
C ALA A 109 10.49 -0.41 -10.78
N GLY A 110 9.57 -1.29 -10.44
CA GLY A 110 9.36 -1.75 -9.08
C GLY A 110 7.97 -1.41 -8.57
N GLY A 111 7.18 -2.44 -8.32
CA GLY A 111 5.95 -2.32 -7.54
C GLY A 111 6.25 -1.83 -6.11
N ILE A 112 5.46 -2.25 -5.13
CA ILE A 112 5.56 -1.75 -3.74
C ILE A 112 7.02 -1.65 -3.22
N VAL A 113 7.88 -2.65 -3.51
CA VAL A 113 9.30 -2.62 -3.12
C VAL A 113 10.10 -1.46 -3.74
N GLY A 114 9.94 -1.21 -5.04
CA GLY A 114 10.69 -0.16 -5.73
C GLY A 114 10.21 1.23 -5.30
N ALA A 115 8.89 1.40 -5.22
CA ALA A 115 8.26 2.63 -4.77
C ALA A 115 8.70 3.03 -3.35
N LEU A 116 8.78 2.05 -2.44
CA LEU A 116 9.27 2.27 -1.07
C LEU A 116 10.77 2.56 -1.04
N THR A 117 11.59 1.81 -1.79
CA THR A 117 13.03 2.03 -1.85
C THR A 117 13.38 3.42 -2.41
N GLU A 118 12.68 3.85 -3.46
CA GLU A 118 12.83 5.19 -4.03
C GLU A 118 12.43 6.29 -3.04
N SER A 119 11.46 6.01 -2.17
CA SER A 119 11.05 6.92 -1.10
C SER A 119 12.01 6.98 0.10
N GLY A 120 13.09 6.17 0.10
CA GLY A 120 14.09 6.13 1.15
C GLY A 120 13.87 5.06 2.22
N VAL A 121 12.90 4.15 2.03
CA VAL A 121 12.74 2.97 2.90
C VAL A 121 13.86 1.98 2.58
N PRO A 122 14.54 1.39 3.58
CA PRO A 122 15.54 0.37 3.34
C PRO A 122 14.96 -0.80 2.54
N GLU A 123 15.64 -1.27 1.50
CA GLU A 123 15.16 -2.35 0.60
C GLU A 123 14.72 -3.60 1.38
N ARG A 124 15.49 -3.99 2.41
CA ARG A 124 15.16 -5.11 3.30
C ARG A 124 13.81 -4.94 4.00
N ASP A 125 13.44 -3.72 4.35
CA ASP A 125 12.16 -3.40 4.99
C ASP A 125 11.05 -3.32 3.92
N ALA A 126 11.34 -2.75 2.75
CA ALA A 126 10.44 -2.67 1.61
C ALA A 126 9.93 -4.06 1.15
N HIS A 127 10.78 -5.09 1.16
CA HIS A 127 10.35 -6.46 0.89
C HIS A 127 9.34 -6.98 1.93
N VAL A 128 9.53 -6.69 3.21
CA VAL A 128 8.62 -7.14 4.28
C VAL A 128 7.27 -6.44 4.15
N TYR A 129 7.27 -5.15 3.84
CA TYR A 129 6.05 -4.39 3.56
C TYR A 129 5.29 -4.95 2.36
N ALA A 130 5.97 -5.21 1.23
CA ALA A 130 5.34 -5.78 0.06
C ALA A 130 4.76 -7.18 0.31
N GLU A 131 5.48 -8.03 1.07
CA GLU A 131 4.96 -9.34 1.49
C GLU A 131 3.78 -9.20 2.47
N GLY A 132 3.81 -8.22 3.37
CA GLY A 132 2.70 -7.90 4.27
C GLY A 132 1.41 -7.56 3.52
N VAL A 133 1.50 -6.68 2.52
CA VAL A 133 0.35 -6.38 1.65
C VAL A 133 -0.07 -7.62 0.86
N ARG A 134 0.86 -8.40 0.33
CA ARG A 134 0.55 -9.66 -0.38
C ARG A 134 -0.21 -10.67 0.49
N ARG A 135 0.05 -10.68 1.80
CA ARG A 135 -0.61 -11.55 2.79
C ARG A 135 -1.89 -10.97 3.39
N GLY A 136 -2.43 -9.89 2.81
CA GLY A 136 -3.71 -9.32 3.24
C GLY A 136 -3.61 -8.10 4.15
N GLY A 137 -2.41 -7.59 4.39
CA GLY A 137 -2.19 -6.39 5.19
C GLY A 137 -2.43 -5.08 4.43
N THR A 138 -2.30 -3.99 5.17
CA THR A 138 -2.41 -2.60 4.69
C THR A 138 -1.17 -1.82 5.05
N LEU A 139 -0.61 -1.12 4.08
CA LEU A 139 0.58 -0.30 4.19
C LEU A 139 0.20 1.18 4.22
N VAL A 140 0.76 1.94 5.15
CA VAL A 140 0.64 3.41 5.18
C VAL A 140 2.04 4.01 5.11
N THR A 141 2.23 4.99 4.22
CA THR A 141 3.48 5.73 4.08
C THR A 141 3.20 7.22 4.12
N ALA A 142 3.96 7.97 4.91
CA ALA A 142 3.84 9.41 5.04
C ALA A 142 5.19 10.11 4.81
N LYS A 143 5.19 11.16 3.99
CA LYS A 143 6.29 12.12 3.91
C LYS A 143 6.03 13.23 4.91
N VAL A 144 6.94 13.41 5.86
CA VAL A 144 6.74 14.35 6.97
C VAL A 144 7.95 15.23 7.16
N ASP A 145 7.72 16.46 7.62
CA ASP A 145 8.79 17.33 8.08
C ASP A 145 9.52 16.70 9.28
N ASP A 146 10.79 17.05 9.45
CA ASP A 146 11.63 16.49 10.51
C ASP A 146 11.06 16.75 11.91
N GLN A 147 10.27 17.82 12.07
CA GLN A 147 9.56 18.16 13.32
C GLN A 147 8.40 17.20 13.63
N LEU A 148 7.73 16.67 12.60
CA LEU A 148 6.61 15.74 12.73
C LEU A 148 7.05 14.27 12.68
N ALA A 149 8.28 13.99 12.24
CA ALA A 149 8.82 12.63 12.11
C ALA A 149 8.63 11.77 13.36
N GLY A 150 9.02 12.27 14.54
CA GLY A 150 8.85 11.52 15.79
C GLY A 150 7.40 11.35 16.24
N GLN A 151 6.45 12.14 15.72
CA GLN A 151 5.03 11.93 15.95
C GLN A 151 4.46 10.91 14.96
N ALA A 152 4.82 11.00 13.69
CA ALA A 152 4.43 10.04 12.67
C ALA A 152 4.97 8.63 12.95
N GLU A 153 6.22 8.50 13.40
CA GLU A 153 6.82 7.22 13.83
C GLU A 153 6.05 6.62 15.00
N ARG A 154 5.55 7.45 15.94
CA ARG A 154 4.74 6.97 17.06
C ARG A 154 3.36 6.51 16.59
N ILE A 155 2.70 7.25 15.71
CA ILE A 155 1.38 6.91 15.16
C ILE A 155 1.46 5.61 14.36
N LEU A 156 2.44 5.50 13.47
CA LEU A 156 2.65 4.32 12.62
C LEU A 156 3.30 3.13 13.36
N GLY A 157 3.74 3.33 14.60
CA GLY A 157 4.34 2.32 15.49
C GLY A 157 3.48 2.00 16.72
N GLN A 158 2.18 2.36 16.75
CA GLN A 158 1.28 2.06 17.86
C GLN A 158 0.97 0.55 17.97
N ALA A 159 0.28 0.13 19.03
CA ALA A 159 -0.02 -1.28 19.33
C ALA A 159 -0.78 -2.03 18.22
N ASN A 160 -1.53 -1.32 17.38
CA ASN A 160 -2.27 -1.91 16.26
C ASN A 160 -1.42 -2.01 14.97
N SER A 161 -0.20 -1.47 14.99
CA SER A 161 0.77 -1.64 13.91
C SER A 161 1.55 -2.95 14.08
N VAL A 162 1.94 -3.50 12.95
CA VAL A 162 2.79 -4.69 12.90
C VAL A 162 4.23 -4.30 13.26
N ASN A 163 4.81 -4.98 14.25
CA ASN A 163 6.25 -4.93 14.45
C ASN A 163 6.96 -5.57 13.25
N LEU A 164 7.67 -4.76 12.47
CA LEU A 164 8.28 -5.17 11.22
C LEU A 164 9.37 -6.23 11.41
N GLU A 165 10.13 -6.17 12.51
CA GLU A 165 11.21 -7.12 12.79
C GLU A 165 10.63 -8.48 13.15
N ASP A 166 9.64 -8.53 14.06
CA ASP A 166 8.94 -9.76 14.42
C ASP A 166 8.24 -10.39 13.20
N ARG A 167 7.65 -9.56 12.34
CA ARG A 167 6.99 -10.02 11.12
C ARG A 167 8.00 -10.61 10.14
N ARG A 168 9.15 -9.96 9.93
CA ARG A 168 10.23 -10.51 9.12
C ARG A 168 10.67 -11.87 9.64
N SER A 169 10.98 -11.97 10.93
CA SER A 169 11.43 -13.23 11.52
C SER A 169 10.39 -14.34 11.37
N ALA A 170 9.10 -14.00 11.45
CA ALA A 170 8.04 -14.97 11.21
C ALA A 170 7.99 -15.45 9.76
N TYR A 171 8.14 -14.55 8.78
CA TYR A 171 8.19 -14.94 7.36
C TYR A 171 9.41 -15.81 7.07
N GLU A 172 10.59 -15.42 7.57
CA GLU A 172 11.84 -16.16 7.38
C GLU A 172 11.78 -17.57 8.01
N ALA A 173 11.09 -17.72 9.14
CA ALA A 173 10.85 -19.03 9.76
C ALA A 173 10.01 -19.96 8.87
N ASP A 174 9.13 -19.40 8.03
CA ASP A 174 8.32 -20.11 7.05
C ASP A 174 9.06 -20.28 5.69
N GLY A 175 10.34 -19.90 5.60
CA GLY A 175 11.17 -20.06 4.41
C GLY A 175 11.09 -18.90 3.41
N TRP A 176 10.48 -17.76 3.79
CA TRP A 176 10.48 -16.55 2.96
C TRP A 176 11.88 -15.92 2.93
N THR A 177 12.35 -15.53 1.75
CA THR A 177 13.65 -14.87 1.55
C THR A 177 13.54 -13.45 1.00
N GLY A 178 12.33 -13.00 0.67
CA GLY A 178 12.07 -11.74 0.00
C GLY A 178 10.77 -11.80 -0.80
N PHE A 179 10.17 -10.63 -1.04
CA PHE A 179 8.98 -10.51 -1.88
C PHE A 179 9.28 -10.91 -3.33
N ASP A 180 8.45 -11.79 -3.89
CA ASP A 180 8.51 -12.23 -5.30
C ASP A 180 7.22 -11.83 -6.03
N SER A 181 7.35 -10.91 -6.99
CA SER A 181 6.23 -10.43 -7.81
C SER A 181 5.69 -11.46 -8.81
N ASN A 182 6.42 -12.56 -9.04
CA ASN A 182 5.98 -13.66 -9.92
C ASN A 182 5.27 -14.78 -9.15
N ALA A 183 5.31 -14.75 -7.81
CA ALA A 183 4.57 -15.70 -7.00
C ALA A 183 3.05 -15.50 -7.21
N LYS A 184 2.25 -16.51 -6.90
CA LYS A 184 0.79 -16.35 -6.93
C LYS A 184 0.36 -15.41 -5.79
N ALA A 185 -0.65 -14.60 -6.06
CA ALA A 185 -1.36 -13.86 -5.01
C ALA A 185 -1.94 -14.84 -3.99
N PHE A 186 -1.98 -14.44 -2.72
CA PHE A 186 -2.65 -15.21 -1.69
C PHE A 186 -4.16 -15.22 -1.97
N THR A 187 -4.78 -16.38 -1.79
CA THR A 187 -6.23 -16.53 -1.82
C THR A 187 -6.85 -16.00 -0.51
N PRO A 188 -8.15 -15.69 -0.50
CA PRO A 188 -8.84 -15.25 0.72
C PRO A 188 -8.68 -16.21 1.90
N ASP A 189 -8.81 -17.52 1.65
CA ASP A 189 -8.65 -18.56 2.68
C ASP A 189 -7.23 -18.60 3.25
N GLU A 190 -6.21 -18.39 2.40
CA GLU A 190 -4.81 -18.33 2.85
C GLU A 190 -4.54 -17.08 3.69
N ILE A 191 -5.13 -15.93 3.33
CA ILE A 191 -5.04 -14.68 4.10
C ILE A 191 -5.69 -14.84 5.47
N GLU A 192 -6.89 -15.43 5.53
CA GLU A 192 -7.59 -15.64 6.79
C GLU A 192 -6.80 -16.59 7.73
N SER A 193 -6.25 -17.66 7.16
CA SER A 193 -5.36 -18.59 7.89
C SER A 193 -4.07 -17.93 8.37
N ASP A 194 -3.45 -17.06 7.55
CA ASP A 194 -2.26 -16.28 7.92
C ASP A 194 -2.56 -15.28 9.04
N ARG A 195 -3.67 -14.54 8.96
CA ARG A 195 -4.12 -13.61 10.02
C ARG A 195 -4.34 -14.33 11.35
N GLY A 196 -4.94 -15.52 11.31
CA GLY A 196 -5.14 -16.37 12.50
C GLY A 196 -3.83 -16.80 13.19
N ARG A 197 -2.71 -16.88 12.46
CA ARG A 197 -1.39 -17.19 13.03
C ARG A 197 -0.79 -16.03 13.81
N TYR A 198 -1.14 -14.79 13.47
CA TYR A 198 -0.60 -13.59 14.12
C TYR A 198 -1.53 -13.01 15.20
N ALA A 199 -2.85 -13.16 15.05
CA ALA A 199 -3.82 -12.73 16.07
C ALA A 199 -3.69 -13.49 17.42
N ASN A 200 -3.02 -14.64 17.43
CA ASN A 200 -2.88 -15.51 18.60
C ASN A 200 -1.47 -15.50 19.24
N ARG A 201 -0.57 -14.59 18.84
CA ARG A 201 0.74 -14.46 19.50
C ARG A 201 0.62 -13.50 20.70
N PRO A 202 1.01 -13.95 21.91
CA PRO A 202 0.83 -13.20 23.15
C PRO A 202 1.73 -11.96 23.25
#